data_AF-A0A838HLK7-F1
#
_entry.id   AF-A0A838HLK7-F1
#
_cell.length_a   1.000
_cell.length_b   1.000
_cell.length_c   1.000
_cell.angle_alpha   90.00
_cell.angle_beta   90.00
_cell.angle_gamma   90.00
#
_symmetry.space_group_name_H-M   'P 1'
#
loop_
_entity.id
_entity.type
_entity.pdbx_description
1 polymer ?
#
loop_
_entity_poly.entity_id
_entity_poly.type
_entity_poly.pdbx_seq_one_letter_code
_entity_poly.pdbx_strand_id
1 'polypeptide(L)' 'MLSERTQILLTPEQRARLERLATRRGVSVGAIVREAVDAYTASRSRSRGDALESLCSLDAPVGDWPAMKAQIIDGVVG' A
#
# COMPACT_ATOMS: atom_id res chain seq x y z
N MET A 1 9.60 15.40 16.99
CA MET A 1 8.88 15.64 18.26
C MET A 1 7.41 15.26 18.05
N LEU A 2 6.72 14.68 19.03
CA LEU A 2 5.30 14.29 18.87
C LEU A 2 4.41 15.44 19.37
N SER A 3 3.47 15.93 18.55
CA SER A 3 2.57 17.06 18.89
C SER A 3 1.11 16.65 19.08
N GLU A 4 0.65 15.63 18.36
CA GLU A 4 -0.76 15.23 18.33
C GLU A 4 -1.08 14.10 19.32
N ARG A 5 -2.15 14.25 20.10
CA ARG A 5 -2.64 13.22 21.02
C ARG A 5 -3.92 12.58 20.48
N THR A 6 -3.86 11.29 20.22
CA THR A 6 -5.04 10.48 19.87
C THR A 6 -5.40 9.56 21.04
N GLN A 7 -6.67 9.56 21.46
CA GLN A 7 -7.21 8.63 22.45
C GLN A 7 -8.12 7.62 21.76
N ILE A 8 -7.88 6.34 22.01
CA ILE A 8 -8.71 5.23 21.52
C ILE A 8 -8.95 4.24 22.65
N LEU A 9 -10.11 3.59 22.64
CA LEU A 9 -10.40 2.46 23.51
C LEU A 9 -9.99 1.17 22.81
N LEU A 10 -9.30 0.30 23.55
CA LEU A 10 -8.90 -1.03 23.12
C LEU A 10 -9.59 -2.07 23.99
N THR A 11 -9.79 -3.28 23.46
CA THR A 11 -10.19 -4.38 24.32
C THR A 11 -9.05 -4.72 25.30
N PRO A 12 -9.34 -5.31 26.47
CA PRO A 12 -8.32 -5.76 27.40
C PRO A 12 -7.26 -6.67 26.75
N GLU A 13 -7.68 -7.56 25.85
CA GLU A 13 -6.80 -8.51 25.16
C GLU A 13 -5.86 -7.79 24.17
N GLN A 14 -6.39 -6.83 23.41
CA GLN A 14 -5.60 -6.01 22.51
C GLN A 14 -4.54 -5.23 23.29
N ARG A 15 -4.94 -4.60 24.40
CA ARG A 15 -4.02 -3.86 25.27
C ARG A 15 -2.92 -4.76 25.83
N ALA A 16 -3.28 -5.92 26.37
CA ALA A 16 -2.33 -6.88 26.92
C ALA A 16 -1.36 -7.40 25.84
N ARG A 17 -1.82 -7.60 24.61
CA ARG A 17 -0.96 -8.02 23.49
C ARG A 17 0.07 -6.94 23.13
N LEU A 18 -0.36 -5.67 23.09
CA LEU A 18 0.54 -4.54 22.83
C LEU A 18 1.59 -4.38 23.94
N GLU A 19 1.20 -4.50 25.20
CA GLU A 19 2.12 -4.43 26.34
C GLU A 19 3.15 -5.54 26.30
N ARG A 20 2.73 -6.79 26.08
CA ARG A 20 3.68 -7.90 25.91
C ARG A 20 4.66 -7.66 24.76
N LEU A 21 4.19 -7.11 23.64
CA LEU A 21 5.06 -6.81 22.49
C LEU A 21 6.05 -5.68 22.80
N ALA A 22 5.57 -4.61 23.43
CA ALA A 22 6.36 -3.47 23.86
C ALA A 22 7.48 -3.90 24.84
N THR A 23 7.14 -4.71 25.85
CA THR A 23 8.11 -5.29 26.80
C THR A 23 9.14 -6.15 26.10
N ARG A 24 8.72 -7.07 25.21
CA ARG A 24 9.67 -7.93 24.47
C ARG A 24 10.63 -7.13 23.58
N ARG A 25 10.19 -5.99 23.04
CA ARG A 25 11.00 -5.13 22.15
C ARG A 25 11.75 -4.02 22.87
N GLY A 26 11.53 -3.82 24.18
CA GLY A 26 12.13 -2.71 24.93
C GLY A 26 11.68 -1.32 24.45
N VAL A 27 10.46 -1.20 23.90
CA VAL A 27 9.91 0.07 23.38
C VAL A 27 8.59 0.41 24.06
N SER A 28 8.10 1.64 23.91
CA SER A 28 6.79 2.02 24.41
C SER A 28 5.64 1.43 23.58
N VAL A 29 4.47 1.22 24.20
CA VAL A 29 3.24 0.88 23.46
C VAL A 29 2.93 1.91 22.37
N GLY A 30 3.19 3.19 22.64
CA GLY A 30 3.01 4.25 21.64
C GLY A 30 3.92 4.08 20.42
N ALA A 31 5.13 3.55 20.57
CA ALA A 31 6.00 3.24 19.44
C ALA A 31 5.40 2.13 18.56
N ILE A 32 4.92 1.06 19.18
CA ILE A 32 4.22 -0.03 18.47
C ILE A 32 3.00 0.48 17.72
N VAL A 33 2.16 1.31 18.35
CA VAL A 33 0.97 1.87 17.72
C VAL A 33 1.34 2.75 16.54
N ARG A 34 2.36 3.61 16.66
CA ARG A 34 2.83 4.45 15.54
C ARG A 34 3.36 3.60 14.39
N GLU A 35 4.20 2.61 14.66
CA GLU A 35 4.68 1.69 13.61
C GLU A 35 3.52 0.99 12.88
N ALA A 36 2.48 0.57 13.61
CA ALA A 36 1.29 -0.03 13.00
C ALA A 36 0.49 0.97 12.16
N VAL A 37 0.35 2.21 12.63
CA VAL A 37 -0.28 3.30 11.86
C VAL A 37 0.51 3.59 10.60
N ASP A 38 1.83 3.74 10.69
CA ASP A 38 2.71 4.00 9.55
C ASP A 38 2.63 2.84 8.55
N ALA A 39 2.66 1.58 9.02
CA ALA A 39 2.55 0.42 8.15
C ALA A 39 1.17 0.31 7.46
N TYR A 40 0.09 0.68 8.14
CA TYR A 40 -1.26 0.60 7.60
C TYR A 40 -1.58 1.77 6.65
N THR A 41 -1.04 2.96 6.95
CA THR A 41 -1.25 4.18 6.16
C THR A 41 -0.18 4.41 5.11
N ALA A 42 0.94 3.67 5.17
CA ALA A 42 1.91 3.59 4.10
C ALA A 42 1.13 3.30 2.81
N SER A 43 1.04 4.32 1.96
CA SER A 43 0.28 4.21 0.75
C SER A 43 0.80 3.00 -0.01
N ARG A 44 -0.06 2.03 -0.32
CA ARG A 44 0.08 1.25 -1.57
C ARG A 44 -0.17 2.21 -2.75
N SER A 45 0.44 3.39 -2.75
CA SER A 45 0.66 4.07 -4.01
C SER A 45 1.70 3.18 -4.67
N ARG A 46 1.26 2.31 -5.59
CA ARG A 46 2.19 1.96 -6.66
C ARG A 46 2.68 3.30 -7.14
N SER A 47 3.98 3.54 -7.01
CA SER A 47 4.53 4.74 -7.61
C SER A 47 4.13 4.72 -9.09
N ARG A 48 4.05 5.89 -9.73
CA ARG A 48 3.86 5.92 -11.19
C ARG A 48 4.89 5.00 -11.89
N GLY A 49 6.08 4.86 -11.30
CA GLY A 49 7.10 3.90 -11.69
C GLY A 49 6.65 2.44 -11.55
N ASP A 50 6.18 2.02 -10.38
CA ASP A 50 5.80 0.61 -10.13
C ASP A 50 4.61 0.17 -10.99
N ALA A 51 3.70 1.11 -11.28
CA ALA A 51 2.59 0.88 -12.20
C ALA A 51 3.08 0.73 -13.64
N LEU A 52 4.01 1.59 -14.08
CA LEU A 52 4.63 1.52 -15.41
C LEU A 52 5.45 0.24 -15.57
N GLU A 53 6.27 -0.11 -14.58
CA GLU A 53 7.07 -1.34 -14.58
C GLU A 53 6.17 -2.58 -14.64
N SER A 54 5.09 -2.62 -13.85
CA SER A 54 4.08 -3.68 -13.97
C SER A 54 3.48 -3.78 -15.37
N LEU A 55 3.18 -2.64 -16.02
CA LEU A 55 2.65 -2.62 -17.38
C LEU A 55 3.68 -3.09 -18.41
N CYS A 56 4.94 -2.70 -18.26
CA CYS A 56 6.03 -3.14 -19.14
C CYS A 56 6.40 -4.62 -18.93
N SER A 57 6.18 -5.15 -17.72
CA SER A 57 6.41 -6.57 -17.38
C SER A 57 5.34 -7.49 -17.95
N LEU A 58 4.18 -6.94 -18.31
CA LEU A 58 3.21 -7.68 -19.09
C LEU A 58 3.81 -7.81 -20.49
N ASP A 59 4.36 -8.99 -20.78
CA ASP A 59 4.79 -9.43 -22.12
C ASP A 59 3.54 -9.59 -23.00
N ALA A 60 2.82 -8.48 -23.20
CA ALA A 60 1.54 -8.45 -23.85
C ALA A 60 1.76 -8.73 -25.34
N PRO A 61 1.05 -9.70 -25.94
CA PRO A 61 1.19 -10.05 -27.34
C PRO A 61 0.48 -9.02 -28.22
N VAL A 62 0.93 -7.78 -28.17
CA VAL A 62 0.41 -6.67 -28.98
C VAL A 62 1.35 -6.42 -30.16
N GLY A 63 0.77 -6.07 -31.30
CA GLY A 63 1.51 -5.63 -32.46
C GLY A 63 2.13 -4.25 -32.25
N ASP A 64 2.84 -3.76 -33.27
CA ASP A 64 3.35 -2.39 -33.27
C ASP A 64 2.20 -1.36 -33.24
N TRP A 65 2.55 -0.11 -32.91
CA TRP A 65 1.57 0.96 -32.78
C TRP A 65 0.67 1.15 -34.03
N PRO A 66 1.20 1.12 -35.27
CA PRO A 66 0.37 1.17 -36.47
C PRO A 66 -0.66 0.04 -36.57
N ALA A 67 -0.27 -1.21 -36.33
CA ALA A 67 -1.19 -2.35 -36.38
C ALA A 67 -2.28 -2.27 -35.30
N MET A 68 -1.89 -1.91 -34.07
CA MET A 68 -2.81 -1.77 -32.94
C MET A 68 -3.81 -0.62 -33.17
N LYS A 69 -3.36 0.52 -33.72
CA LYS A 69 -4.24 1.64 -34.05
C LYS A 69 -5.28 1.26 -35.10
N ALA A 70 -4.91 0.49 -36.12
CA ALA A 70 -5.84 0.02 -37.14
C ALA A 70 -6.93 -0.87 -36.54
N GLN A 71 -6.57 -1.80 -35.64
CA GLN A 71 -7.53 -2.67 -34.94
C GLN A 71 -8.51 -1.91 -34.05
N ILE A 72 -8.04 -0.88 -33.34
CA ILE A 72 -8.90 -0.03 -32.50
C ILE A 72 -9.92 0.72 -33.35
N ILE A 73 -9.50 1.26 -34.50
CA ILE A 73 -10.40 1.99 -35.40
C ILE A 73 -11.43 1.03 -36.02
N ASP A 74 -11.00 -0.15 -36.46
CA ASP A 74 -11.87 -1.17 -37.05
C ASP A 74 -12.93 -1.64 -36.04
N GLY A 75 -12.54 -1.90 -34.79
CA GLY A 75 -13.44 -2.33 -33.73
C GLY A 75 -14.44 -1.27 -33.24
N VAL A 76 -14.28 0.01 -33.61
CA VAL A 76 -15.24 1.09 -33.31
C VAL A 76 -16.32 1.22 -34.41
N VAL A 77 -16.08 0.66 -35.59
CA VAL A 77 -16.96 0.75 -36.76
C VAL A 77 -17.77 -0.55 -36.98
N GLY A 78 -17.58 -1.56 -36.13
CA GLY A 78 -18.34 -2.81 -36.09
C GLY A 78 -19.59 -2.77 -35.20
#